data_AF-A0A6H5GK11-F1
#
_entry.id   AF-A0A6H5GK11-F1
#
_cell.length_a   1.000
_cell.length_b   1.000
_cell.length_c   1.000
_cell.angle_alpha   90.00
_cell.angle_beta   90.00
_cell.angle_gamma   90.00
#
_symmetry.space_group_name_H-M   'P 1'
#
loop_
_entity.id
_entity.type
_entity.pdbx_description
1 polymer ?
#
loop_
_entity_poly.entity_id
_entity_poly.type
_entity_poly.pdbx_seq_one_letter_code
_entity_poly.pdbx_strand_id
1 'polypeptide(L)'
;MGHLRSTIVGQFVANVLSRNHQIVRLNYLGDWGTQFGFVQKGLKTLNVSEKEFEENPIPVLYRAYVEAYSDENNIEEARDLFMKLEIEDSEHMEKWERIKGVTCEYLRKTYDNLGIRFDEYSCESDYRATCIPHVIKKLEDENISKIVNGQMALMKKI
;
A
#
# COMPACT_ATOMS: atom_id res chain seq x y z
N MET A 1 -0.39 -15.15 7.16
CA MET A 1 -0.60 -16.37 6.33
C MET A 1 -1.45 -16.17 5.07
N GLY A 2 -2.15 -15.03 4.87
CA GLY A 2 -2.97 -14.80 3.67
C GLY A 2 -2.18 -14.51 2.38
N HIS A 3 -1.19 -13.61 2.43
CA HIS A 3 -0.44 -13.14 1.25
C HIS A 3 0.38 -14.22 0.54
N LEU A 4 0.82 -15.26 1.25
CA LEU A 4 1.58 -16.36 0.63
C LEU A 4 0.71 -17.17 -0.34
N ARG A 5 -0.59 -17.33 -0.06
CA ARG A 5 -1.49 -18.12 -0.91
C ARG A 5 -1.68 -17.47 -2.27
N SER A 6 -2.00 -16.18 -2.31
CA SER A 6 -2.16 -15.44 -3.56
C SER A 6 -0.86 -15.46 -4.37
N THR A 7 0.28 -15.30 -3.70
CA THR A 7 1.60 -15.32 -4.36
C THR A 7 1.90 -16.67 -5.03
N ILE A 8 1.72 -17.78 -4.31
CA ILE A 8 1.98 -19.13 -4.86
C ILE A 8 0.99 -19.47 -5.98
N VAL A 9 -0.30 -19.21 -5.77
CA VAL A 9 -1.34 -19.50 -6.78
C VAL A 9 -1.10 -18.66 -8.03
N GLY A 10 -0.78 -17.37 -7.88
CA GLY A 10 -0.44 -16.49 -9.00
C GLY A 10 0.77 -16.99 -9.78
N GLN A 11 1.85 -17.39 -9.10
CA GLN A 11 3.03 -17.96 -9.74
C GLN A 11 2.72 -19.26 -10.48
N PHE A 12 1.91 -20.14 -9.90
CA PHE A 12 1.48 -21.38 -10.55
C PHE A 12 0.71 -21.11 -11.84
N VAL A 13 -0.30 -20.23 -11.78
CA VAL A 13 -1.10 -19.84 -12.95
C VAL A 13 -0.21 -19.21 -14.02
N ALA A 14 0.70 -18.31 -13.62
CA ALA A 14 1.66 -17.69 -14.53
C ALA A 14 2.54 -18.73 -15.24
N ASN A 15 3.05 -19.73 -14.53
CA ASN A 15 3.89 -20.79 -15.12
C ASN A 15 3.11 -21.69 -16.09
N VAL A 16 1.81 -21.90 -15.85
CA VAL A 16 0.94 -22.66 -16.77
C VAL A 16 0.70 -21.87 -18.04
N LEU A 17 0.25 -20.62 -17.91
CA LEU A 17 -0.15 -19.78 -19.03
C LEU A 17 1.04 -19.33 -19.89
N SER A 18 2.23 -19.13 -19.31
CA SER A 18 3.42 -18.69 -20.05
C SER A 18 3.89 -19.66 -21.13
N ARG A 19 3.35 -20.88 -21.18
CA ARG A 19 3.66 -21.86 -22.24
C ARG A 19 3.01 -21.51 -23.57
N ASN A 20 1.84 -20.86 -23.54
CA ASN A 20 1.01 -20.59 -24.72
C ASN A 20 0.63 -19.11 -24.87
N HIS A 21 0.93 -18.28 -23.87
CA HIS A 21 0.57 -16.87 -23.84
C HIS A 21 1.75 -16.01 -23.42
N GLN A 22 1.82 -14.79 -23.96
CA GLN A 22 2.61 -13.73 -23.37
C GLN A 22 1.91 -13.28 -22.08
N ILE A 23 2.64 -13.30 -20.97
CA ILE A 23 2.12 -12.93 -19.66
C ILE A 23 3.00 -11.85 -19.04
N VAL A 24 2.38 -11.01 -18.22
CA VAL A 24 3.05 -10.04 -17.34
C VAL A 24 2.69 -10.40 -15.90
N ARG A 25 3.70 -10.66 -15.07
CA ARG A 25 3.53 -10.91 -13.64
C ARG A 25 3.66 -9.58 -12.90
N LEU A 26 2.53 -9.02 -12.51
CA LEU A 26 2.47 -7.76 -11.76
C LEU A 26 2.35 -8.04 -10.26
N ASN A 27 3.23 -7.43 -9.47
CA ASN A 27 2.99 -7.27 -8.04
C ASN A 27 2.42 -5.88 -7.78
N TYR A 28 1.18 -5.82 -7.29
CA TYR A 28 0.52 -4.58 -6.94
C TYR A 28 0.55 -4.41 -5.41
N LEU A 29 1.44 -3.54 -4.94
CA LEU A 29 1.72 -3.33 -3.53
C LEU A 29 0.72 -2.36 -2.91
N GLY A 30 0.14 -2.77 -1.78
CA GLY A 30 -0.71 -1.92 -0.95
C GLY A 30 0.12 -1.00 -0.07
N ASP A 31 0.61 0.10 -0.65
CA ASP A 31 1.51 1.06 0.00
C ASP A 31 0.87 2.42 0.28
N TRP A 32 -0.46 2.53 0.17
CA TRP A 32 -1.18 3.78 0.37
C TRP A 32 -2.39 3.58 1.29
N GLY A 33 -2.36 4.16 2.50
CA GLY A 33 -3.48 4.10 3.44
C GLY A 33 -3.12 4.40 4.88
N THR A 34 -4.14 4.41 5.76
CA THR A 34 -4.01 4.74 7.19
C THR A 34 -3.02 3.83 7.94
N GLN A 35 -2.72 2.63 7.43
CA GLN A 35 -1.67 1.76 7.96
C GLN A 35 -0.30 2.44 8.07
N PHE A 36 0.03 3.37 7.15
CA PHE A 36 1.27 4.15 7.24
C PHE A 36 1.21 5.22 8.33
N GLY A 37 0.03 5.81 8.56
CA GLY A 37 -0.21 6.69 9.70
C GLY A 37 0.05 5.99 11.02
N PHE A 38 -0.42 4.74 11.18
CA PHE A 38 -0.13 3.92 12.36
C PHE A 38 1.37 3.65 12.52
N VAL A 39 2.08 3.29 11.44
CA VAL A 39 3.53 3.08 11.50
C VAL A 39 4.25 4.34 11.95
N GLN A 40 3.95 5.51 11.36
CA GLN A 40 4.59 6.77 11.73
C GLN A 40 4.30 7.15 13.18
N LYS A 41 3.05 7.00 13.63
CA LYS A 41 2.66 7.20 15.03
C LYS A 41 3.44 6.27 15.96
N GLY A 42 3.51 4.98 15.63
CA GLY A 42 4.19 3.97 16.43
C GLY A 42 5.70 4.19 16.53
N LEU A 43 6.36 4.57 15.43
CA LEU A 43 7.79 4.89 15.44
C LEU A 43 8.08 6.07 16.38
N LYS A 44 7.20 7.08 16.40
CA LYS A 44 7.28 8.23 17.30
C LYS A 44 7.02 7.82 18.75
N THR A 45 5.99 7.03 19.03
CA THR A 45 5.65 6.55 20.37
C THR A 45 6.77 5.72 20.99
N LEU A 46 7.36 4.81 20.20
CA LEU A 46 8.45 3.94 20.64
C LEU A 46 9.81 4.64 20.69
N ASN A 47 9.89 5.90 20.24
CA ASN A 47 11.13 6.68 20.16
C ASN A 47 12.28 5.90 19.47
N VAL A 48 11.96 5.24 18.36
CA VAL A 48 12.90 4.38 17.63
C VAL A 48 14.04 5.22 17.09
N SER A 49 15.27 4.83 17.42
CA SER A 49 16.47 5.48 16.89
C SER A 49 16.73 5.09 15.43
N GLU A 50 17.43 5.95 14.70
CA GLU A 50 17.80 5.68 13.31
C GLU A 50 18.60 4.39 13.15
N LYS A 51 19.54 4.16 14.08
CA LYS A 51 20.36 2.95 14.13
C LYS A 51 19.50 1.68 14.29
N GLU A 52 18.52 1.72 15.19
CA GLU A 52 17.63 0.58 15.42
C GLU A 52 16.79 0.26 14.17
N PHE A 53 16.30 1.29 13.49
CA PHE A 53 15.55 1.12 12.25
C PHE A 53 16.42 0.52 11.14
N GLU A 54 17.67 0.97 10.98
CA GLU A 54 18.58 0.47 9.95
C GLU A 54 18.99 -1.00 10.17
N GLU A 55 19.21 -1.40 11.43
CA GLU A 55 19.62 -2.77 11.76
C GLU A 55 18.52 -3.80 11.46
N ASN A 56 17.26 -3.51 11.82
CA ASN A 56 16.14 -4.44 11.69
C ASN A 56 14.82 -3.74 11.31
N PRO A 57 14.71 -3.21 10.09
CA PRO A 57 13.62 -2.30 9.74
C PRO A 57 12.25 -2.99 9.75
N ILE A 58 12.14 -4.21 9.23
CA ILE A 58 10.85 -4.90 9.13
C ILE A 58 10.27 -5.26 10.52
N PRO A 59 11.04 -5.88 11.44
CA PRO A 59 10.57 -6.08 12.81
C PRO A 59 10.20 -4.77 13.52
N VAL A 60 10.99 -3.71 13.32
CA VAL A 60 10.76 -2.39 13.92
C VAL A 60 9.44 -1.78 13.41
N LEU A 61 9.23 -1.79 12.09
CA LEU A 61 8.00 -1.32 11.45
C LEU A 61 6.77 -2.09 11.92
N TYR A 62 6.88 -3.42 12.03
CA TYR A 62 5.80 -4.24 12.55
C TYR A 62 5.47 -3.92 14.01
N ARG A 63 6.49 -3.79 14.86
CA ARG A 63 6.32 -3.42 16.28
C ARG A 63 5.69 -2.03 16.42
N ALA A 64 6.14 -1.06 15.63
CA ALA A 64 5.55 0.28 15.59
C ALA A 64 4.08 0.25 15.18
N TYR A 65 3.74 -0.49 14.12
CA TYR A 65 2.36 -0.67 13.70
C TYR A 65 1.50 -1.26 14.82
N VAL A 66 1.94 -2.36 15.45
CA VAL A 66 1.19 -3.02 16.53
C VAL A 66 1.00 -2.09 17.72
N GLU A 67 2.05 -1.37 18.14
CA GLU A 67 1.98 -0.41 19.23
C GLU A 67 0.89 0.64 18.97
N ALA A 68 0.90 1.27 17.80
CA ALA A 68 -0.06 2.32 17.48
C ALA A 68 -1.47 1.77 17.25
N TYR A 69 -1.60 0.63 16.57
CA TYR A 69 -2.89 0.05 16.20
C TYR A 69 -3.65 -0.56 17.39
N SER A 70 -2.93 -0.93 18.47
CA SER A 70 -3.55 -1.55 19.65
C SER A 70 -4.33 -0.57 20.53
N ASP A 71 -4.14 0.74 20.33
CA ASP A 71 -4.84 1.79 21.05
C ASP A 71 -5.76 2.57 20.10
N GLU A 72 -7.07 2.43 20.29
CA GLU A 72 -8.09 3.09 19.45
C GLU A 72 -7.98 4.62 19.48
N ASN A 73 -7.37 5.20 20.53
CA ASN A 73 -7.13 6.65 20.59
C ASN A 73 -6.18 7.15 19.49
N ASN A 74 -5.38 6.25 18.91
CA ASN A 74 -4.44 6.59 17.84
C ASN A 74 -5.10 6.62 16.45
N ILE A 75 -6.36 6.17 16.30
CA ILE A 75 -7.01 6.06 14.98
C ILE A 75 -7.08 7.42 14.29
N GLU A 76 -7.49 8.47 15.00
CA GLU A 76 -7.66 9.80 14.41
C GLU A 76 -6.30 10.42 14.05
N GLU A 77 -5.30 10.32 14.93
CA GLU A 77 -3.96 10.81 14.62
C GLU A 77 -3.31 10.03 13.46
N ALA A 78 -3.56 8.72 13.35
CA ALA A 78 -3.10 7.93 12.21
C ALA A 78 -3.78 8.38 10.89
N ARG A 79 -5.06 8.75 10.93
CA ARG A 79 -5.76 9.34 9.79
C ARG A 79 -5.19 10.71 9.43
N ASP A 80 -4.91 11.56 10.41
CA ASP A 80 -4.30 12.87 10.17
C ASP A 80 -2.90 12.74 9.55
N LEU A 81 -2.08 11.79 10.05
CA LEU A 81 -0.76 11.50 9.48
C LEU A 81 -0.87 10.98 8.04
N PHE A 82 -1.88 10.16 7.73
CA PHE A 82 -2.12 9.72 6.37
C PHE A 82 -2.64 10.87 5.48
N MET A 83 -3.51 11.74 5.98
CA MET A 83 -3.97 12.92 5.24
C MET A 83 -2.80 13.82 4.84
N LYS A 84 -1.77 13.95 5.68
CA LYS A 84 -0.54 14.66 5.32
C LYS A 84 0.19 14.04 4.11
N LEU A 85 0.14 12.71 3.95
CA LEU A 85 0.65 12.03 2.76
C LEU A 85 -0.23 12.31 1.53
N GLU A 86 -1.55 12.35 1.70
CA GLU A 86 -2.49 12.65 0.60
C GLU A 86 -2.34 14.06 0.04
N ILE A 87 -1.97 15.03 0.89
CA ILE A 87 -1.66 16.41 0.47
C ILE A 87 -0.18 16.61 0.08
N GLU A 88 0.59 15.53 -0.02
CA GLU A 88 2.01 15.52 -0.41
C GLU A 88 2.92 16.39 0.48
N ASP A 89 2.68 16.39 1.80
CA ASP A 89 3.57 17.07 2.76
C ASP A 89 5.00 16.49 2.69
N SER A 90 5.98 17.35 2.43
CA SER A 90 7.35 16.92 2.10
C SER A 90 8.00 16.08 3.21
N GLU A 91 7.78 16.42 4.48
CA GLU A 91 8.39 15.69 5.60
C GLU A 91 7.80 14.29 5.74
N HIS A 92 6.49 14.17 5.60
CA HIS A 92 5.80 12.88 5.75
C HIS A 92 6.04 12.00 4.52
N MET A 93 6.13 12.59 3.33
CA MET A 93 6.47 11.90 2.09
C MET A 93 7.86 11.27 2.14
N GLU A 94 8.88 12.00 2.60
CA GLU A 94 10.25 11.46 2.73
C GLU A 94 10.29 10.23 3.66
N LYS A 95 9.60 10.31 4.80
CA LYS A 95 9.50 9.19 5.74
C LYS A 95 8.80 8.00 5.12
N TRP A 96 7.69 8.23 4.42
CA TRP A 96 6.94 7.18 3.73
C TRP A 96 7.77 6.52 2.62
N GLU A 97 8.48 7.29 1.78
CA GLU A 97 9.33 6.76 0.72
C GLU A 97 10.42 5.86 1.28
N ARG A 98 11.02 6.24 2.41
CA ARG A 98 12.01 5.39 3.10
C ARG A 98 11.40 4.07 3.58
N ILE A 99 10.23 4.12 4.22
CA ILE A 99 9.52 2.91 4.68
C ILE A 99 9.17 2.01 3.49
N LYS A 100 8.65 2.61 2.41
CA LYS A 100 8.32 1.92 1.16
C LYS A 100 9.56 1.25 0.56
N GLY A 101 10.68 1.97 0.46
CA GLY A 101 11.93 1.45 -0.12
C GLY A 101 12.41 0.18 0.60
N VAL A 102 12.47 0.24 1.93
CA VAL A 102 12.95 -0.89 2.75
C VAL A 102 12.00 -2.09 2.70
N THR A 103 10.69 -1.84 2.74
CA THR A 103 9.68 -2.90 2.63
C THR A 103 9.70 -3.55 1.24
N CYS A 104 9.84 -2.77 0.17
CA CYS A 104 9.97 -3.28 -1.20
C CYS A 104 11.22 -4.15 -1.36
N GLU A 105 12.38 -3.73 -0.83
CA GLU A 105 13.61 -4.53 -0.91
C GLU A 105 13.46 -5.86 -0.17
N TYR A 106 12.89 -5.84 1.04
CA TYR A 106 12.63 -7.05 1.81
C TYR A 106 11.68 -8.02 1.09
N LEU A 107 10.60 -7.50 0.51
CA LEU A 107 9.64 -8.30 -0.25
C LEU A 107 10.32 -8.92 -1.48
N ARG A 108 11.12 -8.17 -2.23
CA ARG A 108 11.89 -8.69 -3.37
C ARG A 108 12.77 -9.86 -2.97
N LYS A 109 13.58 -9.72 -1.92
CA LYS A 109 14.42 -10.81 -1.39
C LYS A 109 13.59 -12.02 -0.97
N THR A 110 12.41 -11.78 -0.38
CA THR A 110 11.50 -12.85 0.04
C THR A 110 10.95 -13.61 -1.16
N TYR A 111 10.53 -12.93 -2.22
CA TYR A 111 10.06 -13.56 -3.45
C TYR A 111 11.17 -14.32 -4.16
N ASP A 112 12.38 -13.74 -4.24
CA ASP A 112 13.55 -14.39 -4.84
C ASP A 112 13.88 -15.71 -4.14
N ASN A 113 13.87 -15.72 -2.80
CA ASN A 113 14.08 -16.93 -1.99
C ASN A 113 13.01 -18.00 -2.22
N LEU A 114 11.80 -17.61 -2.60
CA LEU A 114 10.69 -18.51 -2.93
C LEU A 114 10.70 -18.94 -4.41
N GLY A 115 11.66 -18.46 -5.22
CA GLY A 115 11.70 -18.70 -6.66
C GLY A 115 10.55 -18.02 -7.42
N ILE A 116 9.99 -16.95 -6.85
CA ILE A 116 8.87 -16.19 -7.40
C ILE A 116 9.43 -14.98 -8.13
N ARG A 117 8.97 -14.76 -9.35
CA ARG A 117 9.45 -13.65 -10.19
C ARG A 117 8.29 -12.78 -10.61
N PHE A 118 8.45 -11.47 -10.44
CA PHE A 118 7.56 -10.47 -11.02
C PHE A 118 8.28 -9.77 -12.18
N ASP A 119 7.50 -9.43 -13.20
CA ASP A 119 7.97 -8.66 -14.36
C ASP A 119 7.83 -7.16 -14.06
N GLU A 120 6.80 -6.77 -13.31
CA GLU A 120 6.50 -5.40 -12.93
C GLU A 120 6.11 -5.29 -11.45
N TYR A 121 6.47 -4.16 -10.84
CA TYR A 121 6.03 -3.76 -9.51
C TYR A 121 5.30 -2.42 -9.66
N SER A 122 4.04 -2.40 -9.25
CA SER A 122 3.25 -1.17 -9.15
C SER A 122 2.70 -1.06 -7.73
N CYS A 123 2.30 0.14 -7.37
CA CYS A 123 1.93 0.53 -6.02
C CYS A 123 0.61 1.31 -6.05
N GLU A 124 -0.19 1.21 -4.99
CA GLU A 124 -1.36 2.07 -4.83
C GLU A 124 -0.99 3.56 -4.87
N SER A 125 0.18 3.90 -4.35
CA SER A 125 0.72 5.25 -4.39
C SER A 125 1.00 5.79 -5.80
N ASP A 126 1.01 4.94 -6.83
CA ASP A 126 1.18 5.39 -8.22
C ASP A 126 -0.10 6.10 -8.72
N TYR A 127 -1.23 5.90 -8.03
CA TYR A 127 -2.56 6.41 -8.37
C TYR A 127 -3.10 7.35 -7.29
N ARG A 128 -2.32 8.39 -6.94
CA ARG A 128 -2.68 9.36 -5.88
C ARG A 128 -3.92 10.19 -6.23
N ALA A 129 -4.37 11.00 -5.27
CA ALA A 129 -5.50 11.92 -5.43
C ALA A 129 -5.39 12.84 -6.66
N THR A 130 -4.18 13.13 -7.15
CA THR A 130 -3.93 13.89 -8.39
C THR A 130 -4.25 13.12 -9.66
N CYS A 131 -4.15 11.79 -9.63
CA CYS A 131 -4.40 10.90 -10.76
C CYS A 131 -5.87 10.50 -10.91
N ILE A 132 -6.68 10.62 -9.86
CA ILE A 132 -8.09 10.16 -9.83
C ILE A 132 -9.13 11.10 -10.50
N PRO A 133 -8.98 12.44 -10.58
CA PRO A 133 -10.08 13.33 -10.99
C PRO A 133 -10.63 13.05 -12.38
N HIS A 134 -9.77 12.63 -13.32
CA HIS A 134 -10.22 12.29 -14.67
C HIS A 134 -11.11 11.04 -14.70
N VAL A 135 -10.86 10.06 -13.81
CA VAL A 135 -11.71 8.87 -13.65
C VAL A 135 -13.05 9.27 -13.07
N ILE A 136 -13.07 10.10 -12.02
CA ILE A 136 -14.31 10.61 -11.42
C ILE A 136 -15.16 11.32 -12.48
N LYS A 137 -14.54 12.26 -13.22
CA LYS A 137 -15.23 12.98 -14.29
C LYS A 137 -15.81 12.03 -15.35
N LYS A 138 -15.05 11.00 -15.74
CA LYS A 138 -15.54 10.00 -16.70
C LYS A 138 -16.76 9.23 -16.16
N LEU A 139 -16.77 8.88 -14.87
CA LEU A 139 -17.92 8.21 -14.23
C LEU A 139 -19.18 9.11 -14.24
N GLU A 140 -18.99 10.42 -14.03
CA GLU A 140 -20.06 11.42 -14.10
C GLU A 140 -20.56 11.60 -15.54
N ASP A 141 -19.66 11.77 -16.50
CA ASP A 141 -19.96 11.96 -17.92
C ASP A 141 -20.71 10.74 -18.50
N GLU A 142 -20.35 9.52 -18.09
CA GLU A 142 -21.03 8.29 -18.50
C GLU A 142 -22.35 8.02 -17.74
N ASN A 143 -22.76 8.93 -16.84
CA ASN A 143 -23.95 8.77 -15.98
C ASN A 143 -23.95 7.40 -15.27
N ILE A 144 -22.81 7.00 -14.69
CA ILE A 144 -22.66 5.77 -13.91
C ILE A 144 -22.35 6.03 -12.44
N SER A 145 -22.26 7.30 -12.01
CA SER A 145 -22.15 7.71 -10.62
C SER A 145 -23.37 8.54 -10.18
N LYS A 146 -23.65 8.53 -8.87
CA LYS A 146 -24.62 9.43 -8.22
C LYS A 146 -24.16 9.76 -6.80
N ILE A 147 -24.61 10.88 -6.26
CA ILE A 147 -24.36 11.22 -4.85
C ILE A 147 -25.47 10.60 -3.98
N VAL A 148 -25.08 9.81 -2.98
CA VAL A 148 -25.96 9.23 -1.96
C VAL A 148 -25.37 9.58 -0.60
N ASN A 149 -26.13 10.25 0.27
CA ASN A 149 -25.69 10.66 1.61
C ASN A 149 -24.36 11.45 1.62
N GLY A 150 -24.14 12.32 0.62
CA GLY A 150 -22.91 13.09 0.50
C GLY A 150 -21.69 12.31 -0.01
N GLN A 151 -21.86 11.05 -0.39
CA GLN A 151 -20.80 10.21 -0.96
C GLN A 151 -21.13 9.84 -2.41
N MET A 152 -20.12 9.79 -3.28
CA MET A 152 -20.30 9.30 -4.64
C MET A 152 -20.43 7.76 -4.63
N ALA A 153 -21.49 7.25 -5.24
CA ALA A 153 -21.77 5.82 -5.38
C ALA A 153 -21.98 5.46 -6.85
N LEU A 154 -21.53 4.26 -7.24
CA LEU A 154 -21.75 3.74 -8.59
C LEU A 154 -23.19 3.24 -8.77
N MET A 155 -23.78 3.55 -9.92
CA MET A 155 -25.10 3.08 -10.30
C MET A 155 -25.00 1.68 -10.90
N LYS A 156 -25.82 0.75 -10.41
CA LYS A 156 -25.98 -0.56 -11.01
C LYS A 156 -26.73 -0.40 -12.34
N LYS A 157 -26.07 -0.67 -13.47
CA LYS A 157 -26.77 -0.86 -14.75
C LYS A 157 -27.70 -2.08 -14.59
N ILE A 158 -29.00 -1.84 -14.72
CA ILE A 158 -30.04 -2.88 -14.80
C ILE A 158 -30.10 -3.38 -16.24
#